data_AF-A0A8H4S3S5-F1
#
_entry.id   AF-A0A8H4S3S5-F1
#
_cell.length_a   1.000
_cell.length_b   1.000
_cell.length_c   1.000
_cell.angle_alpha   90.00
_cell.angle_beta   90.00
_cell.angle_gamma   90.00
#
_symmetry.space_group_name_H-M   'P 1'
#
loop_
_entity.id
_entity.type
_entity.pdbx_description
1 polymer ?
#
loop_
_entity_poly.entity_id
_entity_poly.type
_entity_poly.pdbx_seq_one_letter_code
_entity_poly.pdbx_strand_id
1 'polypeptide(L)' 'MTPPAPTQAGIPSECNAYDVAQHGDGCEVFASRNNITVDQLYTWNPALNNVCENFWLNEAYCIGVSS' A
#
# COMPACT_ATOMS: atom_id res chain seq x y z
N MET A 1 -7.97 -12.38 2.25
CA MET A 1 -7.33 -12.63 0.94
C MET A 1 -5.84 -12.75 1.12
N THR A 2 -5.16 -13.32 0.13
CA THR A 2 -3.70 -13.48 0.17
C THR A 2 -3.06 -12.37 -0.67
N PRO A 3 -2.10 -11.59 -0.12
CA PRO A 3 -1.34 -10.62 -0.89
C PRO A 3 -0.58 -11.29 -2.05
N PRO A 4 -0.44 -10.63 -3.21
CA PRO A 4 0.26 -11.19 -4.37
C PRO A 4 1.80 -11.16 -4.24
N ALA A 5 2.33 -10.48 -3.24
CA ALA A 5 3.77 -10.34 -2.96
C ALA A 5 3.99 -10.20 -1.44
N PRO A 6 5.25 -10.19 -0.95
CA PRO A 6 5.54 -9.89 0.45
C PRO A 6 4.88 -8.57 0.90
N THR A 7 4.45 -8.53 2.15
CA THR A 7 3.81 -7.34 2.75
C THR A 7 4.59 -6.91 3.98
N GLN A 8 4.46 -5.64 4.33
CA GLN A 8 5.00 -5.09 5.57
C GLN A 8 4.02 -5.28 6.73
N ALA A 9 4.55 -5.22 7.95
CA ALA A 9 3.74 -5.33 9.15
C ALA A 9 2.78 -4.14 9.31
N GLY A 10 1.65 -4.38 9.99
CA GLY A 10 0.69 -3.33 10.34
C GLY A 10 -0.41 -3.10 9.30
N ILE A 11 -0.42 -3.84 8.17
CA ILE A 11 -1.56 -3.83 7.26
C ILE A 11 -2.82 -4.30 8.01
N PRO A 12 -3.95 -3.56 7.93
CA PRO A 12 -5.18 -3.92 8.63
C PRO A 12 -5.77 -5.27 8.19
N SER A 13 -6.47 -5.96 9.09
CA SER A 13 -7.06 -7.27 8.79
C SER A 13 -8.26 -7.17 7.83
N GLU A 14 -8.88 -6.00 7.77
CA GLU A 14 -9.96 -5.62 6.86
C GLU A 14 -9.46 -5.29 5.43
N CYS A 15 -8.14 -5.30 5.19
CA CYS A 15 -7.58 -5.05 3.87
C CYS A 15 -8.15 -6.01 2.84
N ASN A 16 -8.82 -5.44 1.84
CA ASN A 16 -9.59 -6.16 0.84
C ASN A 16 -9.14 -5.95 -0.61
N ALA A 17 -8.07 -5.21 -0.80
CA ALA A 17 -7.42 -5.07 -2.09
C ALA A 17 -5.93 -4.80 -1.88
N TYR A 18 -5.11 -5.44 -2.70
CA TYR A 18 -3.66 -5.28 -2.70
C TYR A 18 -3.18 -4.95 -4.09
N ASP A 19 -2.10 -4.19 -4.15
CA ASP A 19 -1.35 -3.99 -5.38
C ASP A 19 0.16 -3.96 -5.11
N VAL A 20 0.94 -4.33 -6.11
CA VAL A 20 2.40 -4.49 -5.99
C VAL A 20 3.10 -3.25 -6.50
N ALA A 21 4.03 -2.73 -5.72
CA ALA A 21 4.89 -1.62 -6.12
C ALA A 21 5.73 -1.99 -7.35
N GLN A 22 5.70 -1.12 -8.37
CA GLN A 22 6.40 -1.28 -9.64
C GLN A 22 7.55 -0.28 -9.77
N HIS A 23 8.43 -0.51 -10.77
CA HIS A 23 9.54 0.39 -11.00
C HIS A 23 9.05 1.78 -11.41
N GLY A 24 9.54 2.81 -10.73
CA GLY A 24 9.11 4.20 -10.94
C GLY A 24 7.91 4.62 -10.08
N ASP A 25 7.32 3.71 -9.29
CA ASP A 25 6.34 4.09 -8.28
C ASP A 25 7.00 4.85 -7.12
N GLY A 26 6.28 5.86 -6.63
CA GLY A 26 6.37 6.37 -5.26
C GLY A 26 4.96 6.48 -4.69
N CYS A 27 4.80 6.80 -3.41
CA CYS A 27 3.49 6.78 -2.76
C CYS A 27 2.42 7.63 -3.47
N GLU A 28 2.78 8.79 -4.01
CA GLU A 28 1.85 9.63 -4.78
C GLU A 28 1.38 8.96 -6.07
N VAL A 29 2.32 8.42 -6.87
CA VAL A 29 2.03 7.73 -8.13
C VAL A 29 1.24 6.44 -7.86
N PHE A 30 1.65 5.68 -6.86
CA PHE A 30 1.02 4.43 -6.46
C PHE A 30 -0.41 4.65 -5.94
N ALA A 31 -0.62 5.66 -5.10
CA ALA A 31 -1.95 6.03 -4.64
C ALA A 31 -2.84 6.50 -5.79
N SER A 32 -2.31 7.38 -6.66
CA SER A 32 -3.03 7.91 -7.81
C SER A 32 -3.47 6.81 -8.79
N ARG A 33 -2.57 5.88 -9.17
CA ARG A 33 -2.91 4.80 -10.11
C ARG A 33 -3.88 3.76 -9.52
N ASN A 34 -3.96 3.68 -8.19
CA ASN A 34 -4.93 2.85 -7.48
C ASN A 34 -6.21 3.60 -7.08
N ASN A 35 -6.38 4.87 -7.49
CA ASN A 35 -7.54 5.70 -7.19
C ASN A 35 -7.81 5.88 -5.69
N ILE A 36 -6.75 6.03 -4.90
CA ILE A 36 -6.81 6.30 -3.45
C ILE A 36 -6.02 7.56 -3.11
N THR A 37 -6.27 8.12 -1.93
CA THR A 37 -5.43 9.22 -1.43
C THR A 37 -4.14 8.67 -0.82
N VAL A 38 -3.09 9.50 -0.79
CA VAL A 38 -1.85 9.16 -0.09
C VAL A 38 -2.11 8.92 1.41
N ASP A 39 -3.03 9.69 2.01
CA ASP A 39 -3.42 9.50 3.41
C ASP A 39 -4.09 8.14 3.65
N GLN A 40 -4.92 7.66 2.73
CA GLN A 40 -5.47 6.30 2.78
C GLN A 40 -4.36 5.26 2.65
N LEU A 41 -3.44 5.44 1.71
CA LEU A 41 -2.30 4.55 1.54
C LEU A 41 -1.47 4.45 2.82
N TYR A 42 -1.18 5.58 3.48
CA TYR A 42 -0.46 5.60 4.74
C TYR A 42 -1.25 4.98 5.90
N THR A 43 -2.55 5.24 5.97
CA THR A 43 -3.44 4.67 6.99
C THR A 43 -3.47 3.15 6.91
N TRP A 44 -3.51 2.59 5.69
CA TRP A 44 -3.58 1.15 5.49
C TRP A 44 -2.22 0.46 5.42
N ASN A 45 -1.13 1.23 5.35
CA ASN A 45 0.23 0.71 5.30
C ASN A 45 1.13 1.51 6.26
N PRO A 46 0.99 1.29 7.59
CA PRO A 46 1.69 2.08 8.60
C PRO A 46 3.21 2.08 8.47
N ALA A 47 3.78 1.02 7.88
CA ALA A 47 5.20 0.92 7.60
C ALA A 47 5.73 2.07 6.71
N LEU A 48 4.89 2.72 5.90
CA LEU A 48 5.26 3.88 5.08
C LEU A 48 5.57 5.15 5.90
N ASN A 49 5.31 5.14 7.21
CA ASN A 49 5.67 6.21 8.16
C ASN A 49 5.17 7.62 7.79
N ASN A 50 4.12 7.74 6.97
CA ASN A 50 3.63 9.01 6.40
C ASN A 50 4.64 9.80 5.57
N VAL A 51 5.79 9.20 5.24
CA VAL A 51 6.88 9.84 4.47
C VAL A 51 7.37 8.97 3.32
N CYS A 52 6.73 7.82 3.07
CA CYS A 52 7.08 6.88 2.01
C CYS A 52 8.48 6.25 2.10
N GLU A 53 9.15 6.32 3.25
CA GLU A 53 10.53 5.84 3.42
C GLU A 53 10.70 4.32 3.22
N ASN A 54 9.64 3.54 3.49
CA ASN A 54 9.67 2.09 3.39
C ASN A 54 8.85 1.56 2.20
N PHE A 55 8.72 2.36 1.13
CA PHE A 55 8.09 1.91 -0.10
C PHE A 55 9.07 1.11 -0.95
N TRP A 56 8.90 -0.21 -1.00
CA TRP A 56 9.85 -1.14 -1.59
C TRP A 56 9.28 -1.78 -2.86
N LEU A 57 10.12 -1.86 -3.89
CA LEU A 57 9.78 -2.52 -5.14
C LEU A 57 9.44 -4.00 -4.91
N ASN A 58 8.43 -4.49 -5.62
CA ASN A 58 7.92 -5.87 -5.52
C ASN A 58 7.29 -6.23 -4.16
N GLU A 59 6.97 -5.26 -3.31
CA GLU A 59 6.11 -5.47 -2.15
C GLU A 59 4.65 -5.14 -2.47
N ALA A 60 3.74 -5.84 -1.80
CA ALA A 60 2.32 -5.60 -1.86
C ALA A 60 1.89 -4.62 -0.77
N TYR A 61 1.10 -3.64 -1.17
CA TYR A 61 0.50 -2.64 -0.29
C TYR A 61 -1.01 -2.74 -0.34
N CYS A 62 -1.65 -2.47 0.79
CA CYS A 62 -3.09 -2.38 0.87
C CYS A 62 -3.60 -1.14 0.14
N ILE A 63 -4.55 -1.32 -0.76
CA ILE A 63 -5.19 -0.26 -1.55
C ILE A 63 -6.70 -0.19 -1.36
N GLY A 64 -7.23 -0.94 -0.39
CA GLY A 64 -8.66 -0.91 -0.07
C GLY A 64 -8.96 -1.72 1.17
N VAL A 65 -9.98 -1.30 1.90
CA VAL A 65 -10.52 -2.00 3.08
C VAL A 65 -12.02 -2.22 2.91
N SER A 66 -12.55 -3.33 3.42
CA SER A 66 -14.01 -3.52 3.48
C SER A 66 -14.51 -2.87 4.76
N SER A 67 -15.52 -2.00 4.66
CA SER A 67 -16.33 -1.57 5.80
C SER A 67 -17.34 -2.63 6.21
#